data_AF-A0A8T6U461-F1
#
_entry.id   AF-A0A8T6U461-F1
#
_cell.length_a   1.000
_cell.length_b   1.000
_cell.length_c   1.000
_cell.angle_alpha   90.00
_cell.angle_beta   90.00
_cell.angle_gamma   90.00
#
_symmetry.space_group_name_H-M   'P 1'
#
loop_
_entity.id
_entity.type
_entity.pdbx_description
1 polymer ?
#
loop_
_entity_poly.entity_id
_entity_poly.type
_entity_poly.pdbx_seq_one_letter_code
_entity_poly.pdbx_strand_id
1 'polypeptide(L)'
;MKNLPNMSHVFTVKIKGEETQKQFEGTFKYQRPNLKVDSEIDKTRALLDGGIKGLGEDIRDLHRILATLRHTIVEYPDWWEDCDFGYELYDLNVVLDIYMETKKFEADFENKLHGEDKATKGDERTDKPEETGEDKQESAN
;
A
#
# COMPACT_ATOMS: atom_id res chain seq x y z
N MET A 1 -2.65 25.09 -6.15
CA MET A 1 -2.49 23.88 -5.32
C MET A 1 -2.41 22.70 -6.28
N LYS A 2 -1.40 21.81 -6.19
CA LYS A 2 -1.38 20.59 -7.01
C LYS A 2 -2.66 19.79 -6.68
N ASN A 3 -3.39 19.30 -7.69
CA ASN A 3 -4.56 18.46 -7.48
C ASN A 3 -4.09 17.16 -6.83
N LEU A 4 -4.38 16.99 -5.54
CA LEU A 4 -4.09 15.75 -4.84
C LEU A 4 -5.03 14.64 -5.37
N PRO A 5 -4.53 13.41 -5.54
CA PRO A 5 -5.41 12.29 -5.88
C PRO A 5 -6.47 12.10 -4.77
N ASN A 6 -7.56 11.40 -5.11
CA ASN A 6 -8.60 11.06 -4.13
C ASN A 6 -7.98 10.27 -2.96
N MET A 7 -8.35 10.64 -1.74
CA MET A 7 -7.87 10.00 -0.50
C MET A 7 -8.79 8.85 -0.04
N SER A 8 -9.82 8.52 -0.80
CA SER A 8 -10.78 7.46 -0.48
C SER A 8 -10.91 6.46 -1.62
N HIS A 9 -11.27 5.24 -1.27
CA HIS A 9 -11.47 4.13 -2.21
C HIS A 9 -12.64 3.25 -1.75
N VAL A 10 -13.52 2.89 -2.68
CA VAL A 10 -14.61 1.93 -2.43
C VAL A 10 -14.32 0.67 -3.22
N PHE A 11 -14.39 -0.47 -2.55
CA PHE A 11 -14.17 -1.79 -3.15
C PHE A 11 -15.19 -2.80 -2.63
N THR A 12 -15.46 -3.84 -3.42
CA THR A 12 -16.34 -4.94 -3.04
C THR A 12 -15.55 -6.22 -3.02
N VAL A 13 -15.72 -7.01 -1.97
CA VAL A 13 -15.08 -8.32 -1.82
C VAL A 13 -16.11 -9.42 -1.91
N LYS A 14 -15.70 -10.58 -2.44
CA LYS A 14 -16.46 -11.83 -2.43
C LYS A 14 -15.48 -12.97 -2.15
N ILE A 15 -15.29 -13.26 -0.87
CA ILE A 15 -14.23 -14.15 -0.37
C ILE A 15 -14.87 -15.35 0.32
N LYS A 16 -14.32 -16.55 0.10
CA LYS A 16 -14.69 -17.74 0.87
C LYS A 16 -13.65 -17.96 1.96
N GLY A 17 -14.08 -18.10 3.21
CA GLY A 17 -13.20 -18.41 4.32
C GLY A 17 -12.52 -19.77 4.13
N GLU A 18 -11.21 -19.84 4.36
CA GLU A 18 -10.45 -21.09 4.22
C GLU A 18 -10.78 -22.11 5.33
N GLU A 19 -11.04 -21.66 6.55
CA GLU A 19 -11.33 -22.53 7.70
C GLU A 19 -12.82 -22.80 7.82
N THR A 20 -13.64 -21.74 7.85
CA THR A 20 -15.08 -21.87 8.10
C THR A 20 -15.88 -22.23 6.86
N GLN A 21 -15.28 -22.07 5.67
CA GLN A 21 -15.93 -22.25 4.38
C GLN A 21 -17.13 -21.32 4.15
N LYS A 22 -17.34 -20.33 5.02
CA LYS A 22 -18.41 -19.32 4.88
C LYS A 22 -18.07 -18.36 3.75
N GLN A 23 -19.12 -17.87 3.09
CA GLN A 23 -18.99 -16.82 2.09
C GLN A 23 -19.11 -15.46 2.77
N PHE A 24 -18.11 -14.61 2.58
CA PHE A 24 -18.09 -13.22 3.00
C PHE A 24 -18.21 -12.35 1.76
N GLU A 25 -19.20 -11.47 1.75
CA GLU A 25 -19.46 -10.54 0.66
C GLU A 25 -19.87 -9.19 1.23
N GLY A 26 -19.32 -8.11 0.68
CA GLY A 26 -19.65 -6.77 1.14
C GLY A 26 -18.83 -5.69 0.48
N THR A 27 -19.34 -4.47 0.60
CA THR A 27 -18.69 -3.27 0.10
C THR A 27 -18.03 -2.53 1.25
N PHE A 28 -16.78 -2.15 1.04
CA PHE A 28 -15.94 -1.44 1.98
C PHE A 28 -15.55 -0.09 1.40
N LYS A 29 -15.41 0.90 2.28
CA LYS A 29 -14.81 2.20 1.95
C LYS A 29 -13.58 2.42 2.81
N TYR A 30 -12.44 2.53 2.14
CA TYR A 30 -11.17 2.89 2.71
C TYR A 30 -10.92 4.39 2.60
N GLN A 31 -10.28 4.95 3.62
CA GLN A 31 -9.81 6.33 3.69
C GLN A 31 -8.34 6.31 4.11
N ARG A 32 -7.47 6.96 3.32
CA ARG A 32 -6.04 7.07 3.65
C ARG A 32 -5.87 7.69 5.04
N PRO A 33 -5.04 7.10 5.91
CA PRO A 33 -4.80 7.68 7.22
C PRO A 33 -4.07 9.02 7.08
N ASN A 34 -4.44 9.96 7.95
CA ASN A 34 -3.65 11.16 8.20
C ASN A 34 -2.88 10.98 9.50
N LEU A 35 -2.05 11.96 9.88
CA LEU A 35 -1.22 11.89 11.10
C LEU A 35 -2.00 11.53 12.38
N LYS A 36 -3.25 11.99 12.51
CA LYS A 36 -4.10 11.63 13.65
C LYS A 36 -4.48 10.15 13.59
N VAL A 37 -4.94 9.68 12.44
CA VAL A 37 -5.34 8.28 12.23
C VAL A 37 -4.14 7.34 12.41
N ASP A 38 -2.96 7.70 11.88
CA ASP A 38 -1.71 6.94 12.10
C ASP A 38 -1.39 6.79 13.59
N SER A 39 -1.55 7.87 14.37
CA SER A 39 -1.36 7.80 15.82
C SER A 39 -2.35 6.87 16.51
N GLU A 40 -3.61 6.80 16.04
CA GLU A 40 -4.61 5.88 16.59
C GLU A 40 -4.32 4.42 16.18
N ILE A 41 -3.85 4.18 14.95
CA ILE A 41 -3.37 2.86 14.51
C ILE A 41 -2.24 2.38 15.43
N ASP A 42 -1.26 3.23 15.70
CA ASP A 42 -0.14 2.88 16.57
C ASP A 42 -0.56 2.59 18.01
N LYS A 43 -1.52 3.37 18.56
CA LYS A 43 -2.10 3.10 19.88
C LYS A 43 -2.81 1.75 19.92
N THR A 44 -3.64 1.44 18.92
CA THR A 44 -4.35 0.17 18.85
C THR A 44 -3.36 -0.98 18.70
N ARG A 45 -2.37 -0.89 17.82
CA ARG A 45 -1.31 -1.91 17.70
C ARG A 45 -0.62 -2.17 19.03
N ALA A 46 -0.20 -1.11 19.74
CA ALA A 46 0.45 -1.24 21.03
C ALA A 46 -0.46 -1.90 22.09
N LEU A 47 -1.76 -1.62 22.05
CA LEU A 47 -2.76 -2.28 22.89
C LEU A 47 -2.85 -3.79 22.60
N LEU A 48 -2.91 -4.19 21.32
CA LEU A 48 -2.96 -5.60 20.93
C LEU A 48 -1.71 -6.37 21.29
N ASP A 49 -0.54 -5.76 21.11
CA ASP A 49 0.73 -6.35 21.52
C ASP A 49 0.81 -6.58 23.04
N GLY A 50 0.02 -5.86 23.83
CA GLY A 50 -0.06 -6.02 25.29
C GLY A 50 1.26 -5.79 26.02
N GLY A 51 2.26 -5.17 25.37
CA GLY A 51 3.63 -5.04 25.88
C GLY A 51 4.40 -6.36 25.98
N ILE A 52 3.93 -7.42 25.31
CA ILE A 52 4.51 -8.76 25.38
C ILE A 52 5.85 -8.79 24.62
N LYS A 53 6.93 -9.07 25.37
CA LYS A 53 8.25 -9.33 24.79
C LYS A 53 8.26 -10.72 24.15
N GLY A 54 8.79 -10.83 22.95
CA GLY A 54 8.88 -12.11 22.23
C GLY A 54 7.61 -12.55 21.50
N LEU A 55 6.61 -11.67 21.34
CA LEU A 55 5.50 -11.91 20.41
C LEU A 55 6.04 -12.23 19.02
N GLY A 56 5.54 -13.31 18.40
CA GLY A 56 5.96 -13.76 17.08
C GLY A 56 5.73 -12.71 16.01
N GLU A 57 6.58 -12.69 14.99
CA GLU A 57 6.54 -11.70 13.90
C GLU A 57 5.20 -11.70 13.16
N ASP A 58 4.69 -12.89 12.81
CA ASP A 58 3.39 -13.05 12.14
C ASP A 58 2.23 -12.44 12.92
N ILE A 59 2.27 -12.54 14.25
CA ILE A 59 1.24 -11.96 15.12
C ILE A 59 1.37 -10.43 15.18
N ARG A 60 2.58 -9.89 15.19
CA ARG A 60 2.79 -8.43 15.12
C ARG A 60 2.31 -7.86 13.79
N ASP A 61 2.54 -8.57 12.70
CA ASP A 61 2.05 -8.19 11.38
C ASP A 61 0.52 -8.24 11.33
N LEU A 62 -0.09 -9.30 11.86
CA LEU A 62 -1.55 -9.38 11.99
C LEU A 62 -2.12 -8.22 12.83
N HIS A 63 -1.53 -7.92 13.98
CA HIS A 63 -1.94 -6.79 14.82
C HIS A 63 -1.86 -5.46 14.08
N ARG A 64 -0.78 -5.25 13.30
CA ARG A 64 -0.63 -4.07 12.46
C ARG A 64 -1.73 -4.00 11.39
N ILE A 65 -2.06 -5.12 10.75
CA ILE A 65 -3.12 -5.19 9.74
C ILE A 65 -4.47 -4.84 10.36
N LEU A 66 -4.85 -5.51 11.45
CA LEU A 66 -6.12 -5.27 12.15
C LEU A 66 -6.24 -3.84 12.64
N ALA A 67 -5.19 -3.30 13.28
CA ALA A 67 -5.17 -1.91 13.72
C ALA A 67 -5.32 -0.93 12.54
N THR A 68 -4.66 -1.20 11.40
CA THR A 68 -4.79 -0.37 10.20
C THR A 68 -6.22 -0.39 9.68
N LEU A 69 -6.80 -1.59 9.49
CA LEU A 69 -8.16 -1.74 8.96
C LEU A 69 -9.21 -1.09 9.88
N ARG A 70 -9.09 -1.27 11.20
CA ARG A 70 -10.01 -0.70 12.20
C ARG A 70 -10.18 0.81 12.06
N HIS A 71 -9.11 1.52 11.69
CA HIS A 71 -9.09 2.99 11.65
C HIS A 71 -9.19 3.57 10.24
N THR A 72 -9.00 2.77 9.20
CA THR A 72 -8.98 3.26 7.81
C THR A 72 -10.19 2.82 7.00
N ILE A 73 -10.89 1.75 7.40
CA ILE A 73 -12.19 1.40 6.84
C ILE A 73 -13.27 2.24 7.53
N VAL A 74 -13.97 3.07 6.77
CA VAL A 74 -14.95 4.04 7.26
C VAL A 74 -16.40 3.67 6.94
N GLU A 75 -16.61 2.80 5.96
CA GLU A 75 -17.90 2.14 5.68
C GLU A 75 -17.61 0.66 5.41
N TYR A 76 -18.44 -0.23 5.95
CA TYR A 76 -18.25 -1.68 5.94
C TYR A 76 -19.59 -2.40 6.02
N PRO A 77 -19.67 -3.67 5.63
CA PRO A 77 -20.87 -4.48 5.83
C PRO A 77 -21.05 -4.87 7.31
N ASP A 78 -22.29 -5.11 7.72
CA ASP A 78 -22.68 -5.42 9.11
C ASP A 78 -21.86 -6.57 9.72
N TRP A 79 -21.60 -7.63 8.95
CA TRP A 79 -20.86 -8.79 9.43
C TRP A 79 -19.40 -8.46 9.83
N TRP A 80 -18.82 -7.41 9.27
CA TRP A 80 -17.48 -6.96 9.65
C TRP A 80 -17.50 -6.36 11.06
N GLU A 81 -18.49 -5.52 11.35
CA GLU A 81 -18.72 -4.94 12.69
C GLU A 81 -19.06 -6.03 13.71
N ASP A 82 -19.93 -6.97 13.34
CA ASP A 82 -20.33 -8.09 14.20
C ASP A 82 -19.13 -8.98 14.60
N CYS A 83 -18.07 -9.01 13.80
CA CYS A 83 -16.84 -9.75 14.09
C CYS A 83 -15.76 -8.87 14.76
N ASP A 84 -16.19 -7.84 15.51
CA ASP A 84 -15.35 -6.78 16.07
C ASP A 84 -14.33 -6.25 15.06
N PHE A 85 -14.75 -5.94 13.84
CA PHE A 85 -13.90 -5.40 12.77
C PHE A 85 -12.75 -6.36 12.37
N GLY A 86 -13.08 -7.65 12.31
CA GLY A 86 -12.19 -8.72 11.85
C GLY A 86 -11.40 -9.42 12.95
N TYR A 87 -11.47 -8.97 14.20
CA TYR A 87 -10.76 -9.58 15.32
C TYR A 87 -11.33 -10.95 15.70
N GLU A 88 -12.63 -11.16 15.51
CA GLU A 88 -13.31 -12.42 15.83
C GLU A 88 -13.45 -13.35 14.62
N LEU A 89 -12.81 -13.02 13.49
CA LEU A 89 -12.78 -13.92 12.33
C LEU A 89 -11.78 -15.07 12.56
N TYR A 90 -12.23 -16.29 12.27
CA TYR A 90 -11.37 -17.46 12.17
C TYR A 90 -10.57 -17.49 10.86
N ASP A 91 -11.13 -16.92 9.79
CA ASP A 91 -10.57 -16.98 8.45
C ASP A 91 -9.59 -15.83 8.19
N LEU A 92 -8.30 -16.07 8.46
CA LEU A 92 -7.24 -15.07 8.25
C LEU A 92 -7.21 -14.54 6.81
N ASN A 93 -7.47 -15.40 5.82
CA ASN A 93 -7.47 -15.00 4.40
C ASN A 93 -8.47 -13.88 4.10
N VAL A 94 -9.60 -13.83 4.81
CA VAL A 94 -10.62 -12.77 4.65
C VAL A 94 -10.05 -11.42 5.07
N VAL A 95 -9.36 -11.36 6.20
CA VAL A 95 -8.71 -10.14 6.71
C VAL A 95 -7.60 -9.69 5.76
N LEU A 96 -6.77 -10.64 5.29
CA LEU A 96 -5.67 -10.35 4.39
C LEU A 96 -6.15 -9.82 3.03
N ASP A 97 -7.19 -10.42 2.44
CA ASP A 97 -7.72 -9.96 1.15
C ASP A 97 -8.27 -8.53 1.23
N ILE A 98 -9.00 -8.19 2.31
CA ILE A 98 -9.47 -6.83 2.56
C ILE A 98 -8.28 -5.87 2.69
N TYR A 99 -7.25 -6.24 3.46
CA TYR A 99 -6.04 -5.44 3.59
C TYR A 99 -5.31 -5.25 2.26
N MET A 100 -5.23 -6.28 1.42
CA MET A 100 -4.58 -6.21 0.13
C MET A 100 -5.28 -5.23 -0.82
N GLU A 101 -6.61 -5.11 -0.78
CA GLU A 101 -7.33 -4.08 -1.52
C GLU A 101 -6.92 -2.66 -1.08
N THR A 102 -6.75 -2.43 0.21
CA THR A 102 -6.24 -1.14 0.71
C THR A 102 -4.82 -0.85 0.22
N LYS A 103 -3.96 -1.88 0.15
CA LYS A 103 -2.57 -1.75 -0.31
C LYS A 103 -2.45 -1.51 -1.81
N LYS A 104 -3.30 -2.13 -2.61
CA LYS A 104 -3.39 -1.84 -4.05
C LYS A 104 -3.72 -0.37 -4.27
N PHE A 105 -4.70 0.15 -3.54
CA PHE A 105 -5.06 1.57 -3.61
C PHE A 105 -3.93 2.50 -3.16
N GLU A 106 -3.23 2.20 -2.06
CA GLU A 106 -2.07 2.99 -1.61
C GLU A 106 -0.94 3.03 -2.66
N ALA A 107 -0.61 1.88 -3.26
CA ALA A 107 0.39 1.81 -4.31
C ALA A 107 -0.02 2.64 -5.54
N ASP A 108 -1.29 2.55 -5.96
CA ASP A 108 -1.84 3.36 -7.05
C ASP A 108 -1.84 4.85 -6.74
N PHE A 109 -2.11 5.21 -5.49
CA PHE A 109 -2.04 6.59 -5.03
C PHE A 109 -0.61 7.14 -5.12
N GLU A 110 0.38 6.40 -4.61
CA GLU A 110 1.79 6.80 -4.65
C GLU A 110 2.29 6.94 -6.09
N ASN A 111 1.90 6.01 -6.96
CA ASN A 111 2.20 6.07 -8.39
C ASN A 111 1.58 7.30 -9.05
N LYS A 112 0.36 7.70 -8.68
CA LYS A 112 -0.26 8.95 -9.21
C LYS A 112 0.41 10.20 -8.65
N LEU A 113 0.84 10.17 -7.39
CA LEU A 113 1.47 11.33 -6.75
C LEU A 113 2.90 11.58 -7.28
N HIS A 114 3.65 10.52 -7.60
CA HIS A 114 5.08 10.60 -7.93
C HIS A 114 5.43 10.10 -9.35
N GLY A 115 4.51 9.44 -10.05
CA GLY A 115 4.75 8.83 -11.36
C GLY A 115 4.74 9.82 -12.52
N GLU A 116 4.03 10.95 -12.42
CA GLU A 116 4.03 11.99 -13.46
C GLU A 116 5.39 12.73 -13.55
N ASP A 117 6.16 12.81 -12.45
CA ASP A 117 7.43 13.53 -12.38
C ASP A 117 8.66 12.72 -12.87
N LYS A 118 8.51 11.43 -13.21
CA LYS A 118 9.63 10.59 -13.71
C LYS A 118 9.83 10.62 -15.23
N ALA A 119 8.90 11.20 -16.00
CA ALA A 119 8.96 11.20 -17.46
C ALA A 119 9.67 12.44 -18.07
N THR A 120 10.15 13.39 -17.27
CA THR A 120 10.79 14.64 -17.74
C THR A 120 12.13 14.93 -17.06
N LYS A 121 13.04 13.95 -17.07
CA LYS A 121 14.48 14.25 -17.16
C LYS A 121 14.99 13.69 -18.47
N GLY A 122 14.80 14.49 -19.52
CA GLY A 122 15.38 14.26 -20.83
C GLY A 122 16.89 14.11 -20.70
N ASP A 123 17.38 12.97 -21.16
CA ASP A 123 18.78 12.75 -21.49
C ASP A 123 19.08 13.51 -22.79
N GLU A 124 19.26 14.83 -22.70
CA GLU A 124 19.91 15.61 -23.76
C GLU A 124 21.42 15.52 -23.56
N ARG A 125 21.98 14.34 -23.84
CA ARG A 125 23.33 14.28 -24.40
C ARG A 125 23.19 14.47 -25.89
N THR A 126 23.24 15.72 -26.31
CA THR A 126 23.47 16.10 -27.71
C THR A 126 24.77 15.46 -28.18
N ASP A 127 24.64 14.46 -29.05
CA ASP A 127 25.65 14.08 -30.03
C ASP A 127 26.10 15.33 -30.79
N LYS A 128 27.43 15.52 -30.89
CA LYS A 128 28.03 16.35 -31.95
C LYS A 128 28.90 15.47 -32.84
N PRO A 129 28.90 15.71 -34.16
CA PRO A 129 29.36 14.76 -35.16
C PRO A 129 30.89 14.77 -35.32
N GLU A 130 31.43 13.61 -35.72
CA GLU A 130 32.74 13.45 -36.37
C GLU A 130 32.77 14.14 -37.74
N GLU A 131 33.90 14.80 -38.05
CA GLU A 131 34.53 14.94 -39.38
C GLU A 131 36.01 15.34 -39.12
N THR A 132 37.01 14.46 -39.23
CA THR A 132 37.78 13.92 -40.39
C THR A 132 38.72 14.90 -41.12
N GLY A 133 39.98 14.47 -41.26
CA GLY A 133 41.02 14.94 -42.20
C GLY A 133 42.22 15.60 -41.50
N GLU A 134 43.51 15.31 -41.76
CA GLU A 134 44.17 14.50 -42.80
C GLU A 134 45.64 14.25 -42.38
N ASP A 135 46.26 13.31 -43.11
CA ASP A 135 47.53 12.60 -42.95
C ASP A 135 48.88 13.35 -43.10
N LYS A 136 49.96 12.60 -42.74
CA LYS A 136 51.40 12.67 -43.14
C LYS A 136 52.33 13.57 -42.30
N GLN A 137 53.58 13.20 -41.95
CA GLN A 137 54.55 12.32 -42.62
C GLN A 137 55.71 11.91 -41.67
N GLU A 138 56.36 10.79 -42.00
CA GLU A 138 57.64 10.29 -41.45
C GLU A 138 58.77 11.34 -41.45
N SER A 139 59.71 11.21 -40.51
CA SER A 139 61.15 11.29 -40.80
C SER A 139 61.99 10.70 -39.66
N ALA A 140 62.90 9.82 -40.05
CA ALA A 140 63.94 9.20 -39.24
C ALA A 140 65.00 10.20 -38.75
N ASN A 141 65.52 9.97 -37.54
CA ASN A 141 66.96 9.80 -37.26
C ASN A 141 67.18 9.31 -35.83
#